data_AF-A0A7X0ZIE0-F1
#
_entry.id   AF-A0A7X0ZIE0-F1
#
_cell.length_a   1.000
_cell.length_b   1.000
_cell.length_c   1.000
_cell.angle_alpha   90.00
_cell.angle_beta   90.00
_cell.angle_gamma   90.00
#
_symmetry.space_group_name_H-M   'P 1'
#
loop_
_entity.id
_entity.type
_entity.pdbx_description
1 polymer ?
#
loop_
_entity_poly.entity_id
_entity_poly.type
_entity_poly.pdbx_seq_one_letter_code
_entity_poly.pdbx_strand_id
1 'polypeptide(L)'
;MRNLSKKKKLWIVLAMLLVLIAILLFVLQDCAHDEKGTGPLKVELDFKRNYAKWSDLKLNGDICNPLYLAELREMEKSFGTIYVEAKKPKIWDDLSKKDQTIYTAYGDVASELKVMNDAIEAEDFKQAKQVLKKILEIEKGVKKETEI
;
A
#
# COMPACT_ATOMS: atom_id res chain seq x y z
N MET A 1 28.43 -19.88 -50.19
CA MET A 1 27.15 -20.33 -49.60
C MET A 1 27.08 -20.36 -48.05
N ARG A 2 28.13 -19.99 -47.28
CA ARG A 2 28.06 -19.97 -45.79
C ARG A 2 27.39 -18.72 -45.18
N ASN A 3 27.49 -17.55 -45.83
CA ASN A 3 26.94 -16.28 -45.29
C ASN A 3 25.42 -16.15 -45.37
N LEU A 4 24.77 -16.80 -46.35
CA LEU A 4 23.30 -16.83 -46.47
C LEU A 4 22.64 -17.66 -45.35
N SER A 5 23.28 -18.76 -44.94
CA SER A 5 22.80 -19.61 -43.83
C SER A 5 22.88 -18.90 -42.49
N LYS A 6 23.97 -18.16 -42.22
CA LYS A 6 24.15 -17.38 -40.99
C LYS A 6 23.12 -16.26 -40.86
N LYS A 7 22.83 -15.53 -41.95
CA LYS A 7 21.78 -14.50 -41.98
C LYS A 7 20.39 -15.08 -41.69
N LYS A 8 20.04 -16.23 -42.29
CA LYS A 8 18.76 -16.92 -42.01
C LYS A 8 18.65 -17.37 -40.56
N LYS A 9 19.71 -17.96 -39.98
CA LYS A 9 19.74 -18.34 -38.57
C LYS A 9 19.62 -17.14 -37.63
N LEU A 10 20.28 -16.02 -37.95
CA LEU A 10 20.19 -14.78 -37.19
C LEU A 10 18.76 -14.22 -37.20
N TRP A 11 18.09 -14.22 -38.35
CA TRP A 11 16.68 -13.79 -38.47
C TRP A 11 15.71 -14.68 -37.68
N ILE A 12 15.95 -15.99 -37.66
CA ILE A 12 15.14 -16.95 -36.89
C ILE A 12 15.32 -16.71 -35.38
N VAL A 13 16.54 -16.47 -34.91
CA VAL A 13 16.81 -16.15 -33.50
C VAL A 13 16.20 -14.81 -33.10
N LEU A 14 16.28 -13.79 -33.98
CA LEU A 14 15.65 -12.50 -33.73
C LEU A 14 14.12 -12.61 -33.65
N ALA A 15 13.52 -13.39 -34.54
CA ALA A 15 12.07 -13.64 -34.52
C ALA A 15 11.64 -14.37 -33.25
N MET A 16 12.39 -15.39 -32.82
CA MET A 16 12.11 -16.07 -31.54
C MET A 16 12.27 -15.13 -30.34
N LEU A 17 13.29 -14.27 -30.33
CA LEU A 17 13.50 -13.31 -29.24
C LEU A 17 12.33 -12.31 -29.17
N LEU A 18 11.84 -11.81 -30.31
CA LEU A 18 10.68 -10.92 -30.36
C LEU A 18 9.40 -11.59 -29.87
N VAL A 19 9.18 -12.86 -30.22
CA VAL A 19 8.05 -13.64 -29.70
C VAL A 19 8.17 -13.84 -28.19
N LEU A 20 9.37 -14.11 -27.68
CA LEU A 20 9.62 -14.30 -26.25
C LEU A 20 9.42 -13.00 -25.46
N ILE A 21 9.83 -11.86 -26.02
CA ILE A 21 9.55 -10.53 -25.48
C ILE A 21 8.04 -10.24 -25.51
N ALA A 22 7.34 -10.59 -26.59
CA ALA A 22 5.89 -10.41 -26.68
C ALA A 22 5.15 -11.26 -25.62
N ILE A 23 5.58 -12.51 -25.39
CA ILE A 23 5.04 -13.38 -24.33
C ILE A 23 5.35 -12.79 -22.95
N LEU A 24 6.57 -12.30 -22.70
CA LEU A 24 6.93 -11.62 -21.46
C LEU A 24 6.08 -10.37 -21.22
N LEU A 25 5.82 -9.57 -22.26
CA LEU A 25 4.93 -8.41 -22.19
C LEU A 25 3.49 -8.83 -21.91
N PHE A 26 3.02 -9.95 -22.48
CA PHE A 26 1.69 -10.48 -22.22
C PHE A 26 1.55 -10.99 -20.76
N VAL A 27 2.55 -11.71 -20.25
CA VAL A 27 2.60 -12.14 -18.84
C VAL A 27 2.70 -10.95 -17.88
N LEU A 28 3.43 -9.89 -18.25
CA LEU A 28 3.45 -8.64 -17.48
C LEU A 28 2.11 -7.89 -17.54
N GLN A 29 1.35 -8.00 -18.63
CA GLN A 29 -0.02 -7.46 -18.72
C GLN A 29 -1.02 -8.23 -17.85
N ASP A 30 -0.87 -9.56 -17.70
CA ASP A 30 -1.69 -10.37 -16.78
C ASP A 30 -1.38 -10.07 -15.30
N CYS A 31 -0.14 -9.67 -14.96
CA CYS A 31 0.19 -9.12 -13.62
C CYS A 31 -0.32 -7.69 -13.42
N ALA A 32 -0.70 -6.99 -14.49
CA ALA A 32 -1.27 -5.64 -14.48
C ALA A 32 -2.77 -5.64 -14.77
N HIS A 33 -3.45 -6.78 -14.58
CA HIS A 33 -4.90 -6.76 -14.43
C HIS A 33 -5.22 -6.15 -13.06
N ASP A 34 -5.21 -4.81 -13.04
CA ASP A 34 -5.95 -4.04 -12.06
C ASP A 34 -7.41 -4.46 -12.20
N GLU A 35 -7.78 -5.51 -11.47
CA GLU A 35 -9.16 -5.62 -11.05
C GLU A 35 -9.47 -4.30 -10.34
N LYS A 36 -10.28 -3.50 -11.02
CA LYS A 36 -11.24 -2.58 -10.38
C LYS A 36 -12.24 -3.38 -9.52
N GLY A 37 -11.79 -4.44 -8.85
CA GLY A 37 -12.57 -5.40 -8.09
C GLY A 37 -12.79 -4.82 -6.71
N THR A 38 -13.97 -4.28 -6.48
CA THR A 38 -14.46 -4.02 -5.12
C THR A 38 -14.67 -5.38 -4.44
N GLY A 39 -13.87 -5.72 -3.43
CA GLY A 39 -14.03 -6.99 -2.71
C GLY A 39 -13.01 -7.17 -1.57
N PRO A 40 -13.21 -8.18 -0.70
CA PRO A 40 -12.38 -8.39 0.49
C PRO A 40 -10.89 -8.54 0.20
N LEU A 41 -10.54 -9.28 -0.87
CA LEU A 41 -9.15 -9.49 -1.28
C LEU A 41 -8.43 -8.17 -1.64
N LYS A 42 -9.13 -7.27 -2.33
CA LYS A 42 -8.56 -5.96 -2.69
C LYS A 42 -8.29 -5.12 -1.44
N VAL A 43 -9.26 -5.08 -0.51
CA VAL A 43 -9.11 -4.36 0.77
C VAL A 43 -7.89 -4.87 1.54
N GLU A 44 -7.70 -6.19 1.59
CA GLU A 44 -6.56 -6.81 2.27
C GLU A 44 -5.22 -6.46 1.59
N LEU A 45 -5.15 -6.54 0.25
CA LEU A 45 -3.94 -6.20 -0.51
C LEU A 45 -3.58 -4.72 -0.39
N ASP A 46 -4.58 -3.84 -0.52
CA ASP A 46 -4.41 -2.41 -0.34
C ASP A 46 -3.95 -2.09 1.09
N PHE A 47 -4.50 -2.76 2.10
CA PHE A 47 -4.07 -2.63 3.48
C PHE A 47 -2.61 -3.05 3.67
N LYS A 48 -2.22 -4.24 3.22
CA LYS A 48 -0.83 -4.74 3.35
C LYS A 48 0.17 -3.79 2.69
N ARG A 49 -0.12 -3.32 1.47
CA ARG A 49 0.74 -2.39 0.73
C ARG A 49 0.91 -1.07 1.48
N ASN A 50 -0.19 -0.48 1.94
CA ASN A 50 -0.16 0.80 2.65
C ASN A 50 0.47 0.67 4.04
N TYR A 51 0.21 -0.42 4.76
CA TYR A 51 0.86 -0.68 6.04
C TYR A 51 2.38 -0.81 5.90
N ALA A 52 2.87 -1.48 4.84
CA ALA A 52 4.31 -1.56 4.56
C ALA A 52 4.90 -0.15 4.35
N LYS A 53 4.29 0.67 3.49
CA LYS A 53 4.71 2.06 3.26
C LYS A 53 4.72 2.90 4.55
N TRP A 54 3.70 2.76 5.38
CA TRP A 54 3.64 3.42 6.68
C TRP A 54 4.76 2.96 7.63
N SER A 55 5.03 1.65 7.65
CA SER A 55 6.14 1.09 8.42
C SER A 55 7.48 1.68 7.96
N ASP A 56 7.71 1.77 6.65
CA ASP A 56 8.94 2.35 6.10
C ASP A 56 9.08 3.84 6.44
N LEU A 57 8.01 4.62 6.33
CA LEU A 57 8.01 6.04 6.73
C LEU A 57 8.42 6.23 8.19
N LYS A 58 7.92 5.38 9.10
CA LYS A 58 8.29 5.42 10.52
C LYS A 58 9.77 5.07 10.77
N LEU A 59 10.41 4.32 9.87
CA LEU A 59 11.82 3.93 9.98
C LEU A 59 12.78 4.98 9.38
N ASN A 60 12.29 5.88 8.53
CA ASN A 60 13.11 6.82 7.77
C ASN A 60 13.61 8.06 8.56
N GLY A 61 13.27 8.21 9.84
CA GLY A 61 13.79 9.28 10.70
C GLY A 61 12.70 10.06 11.46
N ASP A 62 12.88 11.38 11.63
CA ASP A 62 11.86 12.24 12.24
C ASP A 62 10.69 12.40 11.27
N ILE A 63 9.70 11.52 11.37
CA ILE A 63 8.50 11.51 10.53
C ILE A 63 7.66 12.80 10.68
N CYS A 64 7.90 13.61 11.71
CA CYS A 64 7.28 14.94 11.83
C CYS A 64 7.97 16.02 10.96
N ASN A 65 9.03 15.67 10.22
CA ASN A 65 9.68 16.57 9.28
C ASN A 65 8.73 16.89 8.11
N PRO A 66 8.54 18.19 7.75
CA PRO A 66 7.69 18.59 6.63
C PRO A 66 8.01 17.92 5.28
N LEU A 67 9.24 17.43 5.10
CA LEU A 67 9.63 16.69 3.90
C LEU A 67 8.78 15.43 3.64
N TYR A 68 8.17 14.86 4.69
CA TYR A 68 7.32 13.67 4.58
C TYR A 68 5.82 14.00 4.49
N LEU A 69 5.43 15.28 4.52
CA LEU A 69 4.02 15.67 4.64
C LEU A 69 3.17 15.14 3.48
N ALA A 70 3.71 15.11 2.26
CA ALA A 70 2.99 14.61 1.09
C ALA A 70 2.67 13.11 1.23
N GLU A 71 3.65 12.30 1.61
CA GLU A 71 3.50 10.87 1.84
C GLU A 71 2.57 10.59 3.03
N LEU A 72 2.63 11.41 4.08
CA LEU A 72 1.74 11.26 5.23
C LEU A 72 0.29 11.60 4.90
N ARG A 73 0.04 12.61 4.06
CA ARG A 73 -1.30 12.92 3.53
C ARG A 73 -1.83 11.79 2.65
N GLU A 74 -0.94 11.15 1.88
CA GLU A 74 -1.30 9.96 1.12
C GLU A 74 -1.67 8.81 2.08
N MET A 75 -0.90 8.59 3.15
CA MET A 75 -1.20 7.54 4.13
C MET A 75 -2.53 7.77 4.85
N GLU A 76 -2.79 9.02 5.27
CA GLU A 76 -4.08 9.46 5.83
C GLU A 76 -5.24 9.05 4.91
N LYS A 77 -5.16 9.44 3.64
CA LYS A 77 -6.20 9.15 2.64
C LYS A 77 -6.33 7.65 2.38
N SER A 78 -5.22 6.94 2.26
CA SER A 78 -5.21 5.50 1.99
C SER A 78 -5.87 4.71 3.10
N PHE A 79 -5.47 4.93 4.36
CA PHE A 79 -6.08 4.23 5.49
C PHE A 79 -7.56 4.59 5.66
N GLY A 80 -7.93 5.86 5.47
CA GLY A 80 -9.34 6.27 5.47
C GLY A 80 -10.16 5.58 4.39
N THR A 81 -9.61 5.46 3.17
CA THR A 81 -10.28 4.78 2.05
C THR A 81 -10.44 3.29 2.32
N ILE A 82 -9.37 2.63 2.78
CA ILE A 82 -9.39 1.20 3.13
C ILE A 82 -10.43 0.93 4.22
N TYR A 83 -10.49 1.77 5.26
CA TYR A 83 -11.50 1.64 6.32
C TYR A 83 -12.92 1.75 5.77
N VAL A 84 -13.21 2.78 4.97
CA VAL A 84 -14.54 2.98 4.38
C VAL A 84 -14.94 1.81 3.48
N GLU A 85 -14.01 1.30 2.67
CA GLU A 85 -14.25 0.13 1.83
C GLU A 85 -14.48 -1.13 2.67
N ALA A 86 -13.66 -1.36 3.70
CA ALA A 86 -13.81 -2.49 4.62
C ALA A 86 -15.19 -2.49 5.31
N LYS A 87 -15.71 -1.31 5.68
CA LYS A 87 -16.99 -1.16 6.38
C LYS A 87 -18.23 -1.38 5.50
N LYS A 88 -18.08 -1.61 4.19
CA LYS A 88 -19.22 -2.00 3.34
C LYS A 88 -19.79 -3.34 3.82
N PRO A 89 -21.12 -3.51 3.98
CA PRO A 89 -21.71 -4.70 4.61
C PRO A 89 -21.20 -6.03 4.05
N LYS A 90 -21.16 -6.18 2.72
CA LYS A 90 -20.68 -7.39 2.04
C LYS A 90 -19.21 -7.73 2.30
N ILE A 91 -18.41 -6.76 2.74
CA ILE A 91 -17.00 -6.98 3.09
C ILE A 91 -16.95 -7.18 4.60
N TRP A 92 -17.48 -6.24 5.37
CA TRP A 92 -17.42 -6.23 6.83
C TRP A 92 -17.98 -7.50 7.48
N ASP A 93 -19.09 -8.00 6.99
CA ASP A 93 -19.78 -9.18 7.55
C ASP A 93 -18.98 -10.46 7.31
N ASP A 94 -18.16 -10.50 6.25
CA ASP A 94 -17.29 -11.62 5.89
C ASP A 94 -15.91 -11.55 6.57
N LEU A 95 -15.58 -10.42 7.22
CA LEU A 95 -14.32 -10.26 7.94
C LEU A 95 -14.32 -10.99 9.28
N SER A 96 -13.16 -11.53 9.66
CA SER A 96 -12.95 -12.01 11.01
C SER A 96 -13.06 -10.85 12.03
N LYS A 97 -13.38 -11.16 13.29
CA LYS A 97 -13.36 -10.13 14.35
C LYS A 97 -12.00 -9.46 14.49
N LYS A 98 -10.94 -10.22 14.27
CA LYS A 98 -9.56 -9.75 14.23
C LYS A 98 -9.36 -8.69 13.14
N ASP A 99 -9.81 -8.96 11.92
CA ASP A 99 -9.67 -8.02 10.80
C ASP A 99 -10.56 -6.78 10.99
N GLN A 100 -11.77 -6.95 11.55
CA GLN A 100 -12.64 -5.82 11.91
C GLN A 100 -11.94 -4.89 12.92
N THR A 101 -11.28 -5.44 13.94
CA THR A 101 -10.46 -4.67 14.89
C THR A 101 -9.31 -3.95 14.20
N ILE A 102 -8.56 -4.66 13.34
CA ILE A 102 -7.43 -4.08 12.61
C ILE A 102 -7.91 -2.90 11.75
N TYR A 103 -8.91 -3.09 10.89
CA TYR A 103 -9.37 -2.00 10.02
C TYR A 103 -9.95 -0.83 10.79
N THR A 104 -10.63 -1.06 11.91
CA THR A 104 -11.11 0.02 12.79
C THR A 104 -9.94 0.84 13.32
N ALA A 105 -8.93 0.16 13.89
CA ALA A 105 -7.76 0.84 14.44
C ALA A 105 -7.00 1.64 13.37
N TYR A 106 -6.85 1.14 12.15
CA TYR A 106 -6.21 1.91 11.07
C TYR A 106 -7.10 3.03 10.51
N GLY A 107 -8.43 2.93 10.65
CA GLY A 107 -9.33 4.08 10.48
C GLY A 107 -9.09 5.18 11.52
N ASP A 108 -8.83 4.81 12.77
CA ASP A 108 -8.45 5.76 13.83
C ASP A 108 -7.06 6.37 13.56
N VAL A 109 -6.10 5.55 13.10
CA VAL A 109 -4.78 6.04 12.64
C VAL A 109 -4.93 7.06 11.52
N ALA A 110 -5.83 6.84 10.55
CA ALA A 110 -6.11 7.83 9.50
C ALA A 110 -6.57 9.18 10.08
N SER A 111 -7.47 9.14 11.07
CA SER A 111 -7.97 10.34 11.74
C SER A 111 -6.89 11.09 12.52
N GLU A 112 -6.03 10.36 13.25
CA GLU A 112 -4.90 10.96 13.97
C GLU A 112 -3.81 11.44 13.00
N LEU A 113 -3.54 10.74 11.90
CA LEU A 113 -2.64 11.20 10.85
C LEU A 113 -3.07 12.56 10.29
N LYS A 114 -4.37 12.78 10.09
CA LYS A 114 -4.88 14.09 9.68
C LYS A 114 -4.49 15.19 10.68
N VAL A 115 -4.70 14.95 11.97
CA VAL A 115 -4.34 15.92 13.03
C VAL A 115 -2.83 16.15 13.06
N MET A 116 -2.03 15.09 12.90
CA MET A 116 -0.57 15.18 12.83
C MET A 116 -0.13 16.01 11.64
N ASN A 117 -0.70 15.76 10.46
CA ASN A 117 -0.40 16.44 9.21
C ASN A 117 -0.76 17.93 9.28
N ASP A 118 -1.93 18.25 9.82
CA ASP A 118 -2.37 19.64 10.05
C ASP A 118 -1.41 20.37 11.01
N ALA A 119 -0.90 19.67 12.04
CA ALA A 119 0.09 20.24 12.96
C ALA A 119 1.47 20.43 12.31
N ILE A 120 1.93 19.50 11.46
CA ILE A 120 3.18 19.64 10.70
C ILE A 120 3.10 20.84 9.74
N GLU A 121 1.97 20.97 9.04
CA GLU A 121 1.70 22.09 8.12
C GLU A 121 1.68 23.44 8.84
N ALA A 122 1.17 23.47 10.08
CA ALA A 122 1.20 24.65 10.94
C ALA A 122 2.53 24.85 11.70
N GLU A 123 3.56 24.03 11.43
CA GLU A 123 4.85 24.01 12.12
C GLU A 123 4.76 23.76 13.64
N ASP A 124 3.63 23.23 14.14
CA ASP A 124 3.47 22.79 15.54
C ASP A 124 4.00 21.35 15.72
N PHE A 125 5.33 21.22 15.67
CA PHE A 125 6.00 19.93 15.81
C PHE A 125 5.82 19.30 17.20
N LYS A 126 5.48 20.10 18.22
CA LYS A 126 5.20 19.57 19.56
C LYS A 126 3.88 18.82 19.55
N GLN A 127 2.84 19.40 18.96
CA GLN A 127 1.56 18.73 18.76
C GLN A 127 1.72 17.52 17.84
N ALA A 128 2.41 17.64 16.71
CA ALA A 128 2.66 16.52 15.81
C ALA A 128 3.30 15.31 16.53
N LYS A 129 4.32 15.56 17.37
CA LYS A 129 4.99 14.51 18.17
C LYS A 129 4.07 13.89 19.23
N GLN A 130 3.14 14.66 19.80
CA GLN A 130 2.14 14.12 20.73
C GLN A 130 1.14 13.22 20.00
N VAL A 131 0.68 13.62 18.82
CA VAL A 131 -0.23 12.84 17.98
C VAL A 131 0.43 11.55 17.51
N LEU A 132 1.69 11.61 17.07
CA LEU A 132 2.46 10.43 16.71
C LEU A 132 2.51 9.39 17.85
N LYS A 133 2.67 9.82 19.10
CA LYS A 133 2.62 8.91 20.26
C LYS A 133 1.26 8.22 20.40
N LYS A 134 0.16 8.92 20.14
CA LYS A 134 -1.20 8.32 20.16
C LYS A 134 -1.33 7.27 19.07
N ILE A 135 -0.86 7.55 17.85
CA ILE A 135 -0.85 6.60 16.74
C ILE A 135 -0.10 5.31 17.14
N LEU A 136 1.08 5.43 17.75
CA LEU A 136 1.86 4.28 18.19
C LEU A 136 1.17 3.46 19.29
N GLU A 137 0.42 4.10 20.18
CA GLU A 137 -0.37 3.38 21.20
C GLU A 137 -1.57 2.64 20.58
N ILE A 138 -2.22 3.19 19.54
CA ILE A 138 -3.25 2.48 18.77
C ILE A 138 -2.65 1.20 18.15
N GLU A 139 -1.50 1.31 17.46
CA GLU A 139 -0.83 0.16 16.84
C GLU A 139 -0.41 -0.91 17.87
N LYS A 140 0.02 -0.47 19.05
CA LYS A 140 0.37 -1.39 20.15
C LYS A 140 -0.86 -2.10 20.71
N GLY A 141 -2.01 -1.43 20.77
CA GLY A 141 -3.29 -2.05 21.12
C GLY A 141 -3.65 -3.17 20.15
N VAL A 142 -3.55 -2.90 18.84
CA VAL A 142 -3.80 -3.92 17.80
C VAL A 142 -2.90 -5.13 17.96
N LYS A 143 -1.59 -4.96 18.17
CA LYS A 143 -0.65 -6.09 18.35
C LYS A 143 -1.07 -6.98 19.52
N LYS A 144 -1.44 -6.38 20.66
CA LYS A 144 -1.90 -7.15 21.83
C LYS A 144 -3.19 -7.91 21.57
N GLU A 145 -4.15 -7.31 20.88
CA GLU A 145 -5.45 -7.94 20.60
C GLU A 145 -5.38 -8.99 19.50
N THR A 146 -4.32 -8.98 18.68
CA THR A 146 -4.14 -9.88 17.54
C THR A 146 -3.18 -11.04 17.81
N GLU A 147 -2.42 -10.99 18.90
CA GLU A 147 -1.51 -12.04 19.39
C GLU A 147 -2.18 -13.04 20.36
N ILE A 148 -3.45 -12.80 20.75
CA ILE A 148 -4.30 -13.67 21.59
C ILE A 148 -5.18 -14.54 20.69
#